data_AF-A0A3M9YRH7-F1
#
_entry.id   AF-A0A3M9YRH7-F1
#
_cell.length_a   1.000
_cell.length_b   1.000
_cell.length_c   1.000
_cell.angle_alpha   90.00
_cell.angle_beta   90.00
_cell.angle_gamma   90.00
#
_symmetry.space_group_name_H-M   'P 1'
#
loop_
_entity.id
_entity.type
_entity.pdbx_description
1 polymer ?
#
loop_
_entity_poly.entity_id
_entity_poly.type
_entity_poly.pdbx_seq_one_letter_code
_entity_poly.pdbx_strand_id
1 'polypeptide(L)'
;MLVAAPVLANTPPGEAQLATFAPSDTPNNDKIDYSIWDEAMKNIVISMGPSLREGAGRPDPSFGTRRQFGHVSRYRLEGTRVMFSFLDADVIASFTEYRKDLENTANLVDIQALSRNEQLAYWINLHNVAMVEQIANAWPTRQPRDIMLDGVPLDEARFITVEGVKLSPRDIREKIVYRHWKDPVVMYGFWRGEIGGPSLQREAFNADNVARLLVRGAGDFVNSLRGTQEQSGTLQVSEHYREAAPFFFPDFEKDLRAHLARFADEKTSALLSSTRGADPVVGERDIADLEGGSREPTYQNITSGGISTSFRIPQSMAALLKERETKFQEIIRQGRTGTVTISNIALPDGTEEGAEVE
;
A
#
# COMPACT_ATOMS: atom_id res chain seq x y z
N MET A 1 9.79 4.76 42.45
CA MET A 1 8.52 4.29 41.86
C MET A 1 8.16 5.22 40.71
N LEU A 2 8.52 4.87 39.48
CA LEU A 2 7.96 5.54 38.31
C LEU A 2 6.58 4.91 38.07
N VAL A 3 5.53 5.71 38.22
CA VAL A 3 4.17 5.32 37.90
C VAL A 3 4.04 5.35 36.38
N ALA A 4 3.88 4.19 35.75
CA ALA A 4 3.49 4.08 34.35
C ALA A 4 2.12 4.75 34.18
N ALA A 5 2.03 5.73 33.29
CA ALA A 5 0.74 6.28 32.87
C ALA A 5 -0.08 5.17 32.17
N PRO A 6 -1.39 5.08 32.41
CA PRO A 6 -2.15 3.88 32.09
C PRO A 6 -2.45 3.75 30.60
N VAL A 7 -2.58 2.50 30.18
CA VAL A 7 -3.03 1.87 28.91
C VAL A 7 -4.39 2.37 28.37
N LEU A 8 -4.93 3.51 28.85
CA LEU A 8 -6.24 4.05 28.47
C LEU A 8 -6.29 4.58 27.03
N ALA A 9 -5.15 4.94 26.43
CA ALA A 9 -5.13 5.53 25.08
C ALA A 9 -5.43 4.52 23.96
N ASN A 10 -5.37 3.21 24.23
CA ASN A 10 -5.52 2.17 23.22
C ASN A 10 -6.74 1.26 23.43
N THR A 11 -7.76 1.70 24.16
CA THR A 11 -9.02 0.94 24.26
C THR A 11 -9.73 0.88 22.91
N PRO A 12 -10.16 -0.30 22.41
CA PRO A 12 -10.92 -0.41 21.18
C PRO A 12 -12.20 0.43 21.23
N PRO A 13 -12.55 1.16 20.15
CA PRO A 13 -13.82 1.88 20.10
C PRO A 13 -14.98 0.90 20.19
N GLY A 14 -16.03 1.31 20.89
CA GLY A 14 -17.26 0.53 21.02
C GLY A 14 -17.99 0.41 19.68
N GLU A 15 -18.79 -0.64 19.53
CA GLU A 15 -19.55 -0.88 18.29
C GLU A 15 -20.49 0.28 17.94
N ALA A 16 -21.12 0.90 18.94
CA ALA A 16 -21.96 2.08 18.77
C ALA A 16 -21.19 3.31 18.25
N GLN A 17 -19.93 3.48 18.65
CA GLN A 17 -19.10 4.58 18.14
C GLN A 17 -18.74 4.35 16.67
N LEU A 18 -18.40 3.11 16.32
CA LEU A 18 -18.06 2.72 14.95
C LEU A 18 -19.27 2.74 14.01
N ALA A 19 -20.48 2.49 14.53
CA ALA A 19 -21.71 2.55 13.75
C ALA A 19 -22.00 3.96 13.20
N THR A 20 -21.42 5.01 13.79
CA THR A 20 -21.48 6.39 13.28
C THR A 20 -20.85 6.52 11.89
N PHE A 21 -19.94 5.63 11.50
CA PHE A 21 -19.29 5.67 10.18
C PHE A 21 -20.03 4.85 9.11
N ALA A 22 -21.27 4.45 9.37
CA ALA A 22 -22.09 3.78 8.37
C ALA A 22 -22.46 4.76 7.24
N PRO A 23 -22.30 4.38 5.96
CA PRO A 23 -22.75 5.21 4.85
C PRO A 23 -24.25 5.53 4.95
N SER A 24 -24.61 6.77 4.65
CA SER A 24 -26.00 7.23 4.58
C SER A 24 -26.72 6.63 3.36
N ASP A 25 -28.03 6.41 3.49
CA ASP A 25 -28.90 5.99 2.38
C ASP A 25 -29.21 7.15 1.41
N THR A 26 -28.86 8.39 1.77
CA THR A 26 -29.08 9.59 0.95
C THR A 26 -27.75 10.34 0.73
N PRO A 27 -26.91 9.90 -0.21
CA PRO A 27 -25.63 10.52 -0.46
C PRO A 27 -25.78 11.90 -1.12
N ASN A 28 -24.79 12.76 -0.89
CA ASN A 28 -24.58 14.04 -1.50
C ASN A 28 -23.43 13.95 -2.53
N ASN A 29 -23.18 15.06 -3.22
CA ASN A 29 -22.16 15.15 -4.27
C ASN A 29 -20.94 15.95 -3.83
N ASP A 30 -20.73 16.11 -2.51
CA ASP A 30 -19.55 16.79 -2.01
C ASP A 30 -18.29 15.95 -2.32
N LYS A 31 -17.17 16.63 -2.55
CA LYS A 31 -15.88 16.01 -2.88
C LYS A 31 -14.78 16.60 -2.01
N ILE A 32 -13.83 15.78 -1.61
CA ILE A 32 -12.63 16.20 -0.88
C ILE A 32 -11.49 16.36 -1.89
N ASP A 33 -10.72 17.44 -1.75
CA ASP A 33 -9.55 17.67 -2.60
C ASP A 33 -8.32 16.93 -2.04
N TYR A 34 -7.86 15.93 -2.78
CA TYR A 34 -6.66 15.15 -2.46
C TYR A 34 -5.43 15.54 -3.29
N SER A 35 -5.44 16.69 -3.97
CA SER A 35 -4.38 17.12 -4.91
C SER A 35 -2.98 17.17 -4.28
N ILE A 36 -2.87 17.66 -3.04
CA ILE A 36 -1.60 17.71 -2.30
C ILE A 36 -1.03 16.31 -2.08
N TRP A 37 -1.90 15.37 -1.67
CA TRP A 37 -1.48 13.98 -1.49
C TRP A 37 -1.14 13.31 -2.81
N ASP A 38 -1.95 13.53 -3.83
CA ASP A 38 -1.68 13.02 -5.18
C ASP A 38 -0.31 13.46 -5.70
N GLU A 39 0.05 14.74 -5.52
CA GLU A 39 1.37 15.26 -5.86
C GLU A 39 2.48 14.59 -5.04
N ALA A 40 2.32 14.46 -3.73
CA ALA A 40 3.28 13.76 -2.89
C ALA A 40 3.50 12.32 -3.36
N MET A 41 2.42 11.58 -3.62
CA MET A 41 2.44 10.20 -4.09
C MET A 41 3.17 10.02 -5.42
N LYS A 42 2.94 10.91 -6.38
CA LYS A 42 3.63 10.91 -7.68
C LYS A 42 5.14 11.07 -7.54
N ASN A 43 5.58 11.80 -6.51
CA ASN A 43 6.98 12.14 -6.27
C ASN A 43 7.71 11.15 -5.36
N ILE A 44 7.05 10.46 -4.42
CA ILE A 44 7.72 9.56 -3.46
C ILE A 44 7.62 8.07 -3.82
N VAL A 45 6.65 7.67 -4.64
CA VAL A 45 6.39 6.26 -4.96
C VAL A 45 6.97 5.85 -6.30
N ILE A 46 7.84 4.85 -6.33
CA ILE A 46 8.39 4.27 -7.55
C ILE A 46 7.71 2.95 -7.86
N SER A 47 7.14 2.81 -9.06
CA SER A 47 6.63 1.53 -9.55
C SER A 47 7.76 0.65 -10.06
N MET A 48 7.76 -0.63 -9.68
CA MET A 48 8.65 -1.66 -10.21
C MET A 48 8.13 -2.31 -11.50
N GLY A 49 7.00 -1.82 -12.04
CA GLY A 49 6.36 -2.34 -13.24
C GLY A 49 5.65 -3.68 -13.03
N PRO A 50 4.97 -4.20 -14.07
CA PRO A 50 4.21 -5.44 -13.98
C PRO A 50 5.11 -6.63 -13.65
N SER A 51 4.57 -7.64 -12.99
CA SER A 51 5.34 -8.84 -12.65
C SER A 51 5.79 -9.60 -13.90
N LEU A 52 7.04 -10.05 -13.89
CA LEU A 52 7.53 -11.09 -14.82
C LEU A 52 7.24 -12.50 -14.30
N ARG A 53 6.79 -12.61 -13.05
CA ARG A 53 6.64 -13.86 -12.28
C ARG A 53 7.96 -14.61 -12.10
N GLU A 54 9.04 -13.84 -11.96
CA GLU A 54 10.41 -14.32 -11.78
C GLU A 54 10.98 -13.75 -10.48
N GLY A 55 11.46 -14.65 -9.60
CA GLY A 55 12.08 -14.24 -8.34
C GLY A 55 13.47 -13.69 -8.60
N ALA A 56 13.77 -12.52 -8.04
CA ALA A 56 15.08 -11.92 -8.18
C ALA A 56 16.14 -12.73 -7.40
N GLY A 57 17.26 -13.06 -8.04
CA GLY A 57 18.38 -13.77 -7.41
C GLY A 57 18.97 -12.99 -6.24
N ARG A 58 19.84 -13.59 -5.41
CA ARG A 58 20.49 -12.83 -4.34
C ARG A 58 21.45 -11.79 -4.94
N PRO A 59 21.42 -10.52 -4.50
CA PRO A 59 22.39 -9.53 -4.94
C PRO A 59 23.81 -9.92 -4.55
N ASP A 60 24.79 -9.58 -5.39
CA ASP A 60 26.20 -9.75 -5.06
C ASP A 60 26.61 -8.86 -3.88
N PRO A 61 27.44 -9.35 -2.95
CA PRO A 61 27.94 -8.53 -1.86
C PRO A 61 28.89 -7.44 -2.39
N SER A 62 28.89 -6.28 -1.71
CA SER A 62 29.83 -5.20 -2.03
C SER A 62 31.28 -5.64 -1.80
N PHE A 63 32.18 -5.24 -2.70
CA PHE A 63 33.60 -5.63 -2.64
C PHE A 63 34.25 -5.17 -1.34
N GLY A 64 34.92 -6.08 -0.62
CA GLY A 64 35.67 -5.77 0.60
C GLY A 64 34.86 -5.76 1.91
N THR A 65 33.57 -6.11 1.89
CA THR A 65 32.76 -6.30 3.12
C THR A 65 31.83 -7.51 3.01
N ARG A 66 31.57 -8.17 4.15
CA ARG A 66 30.53 -9.23 4.25
C ARG A 66 29.14 -8.65 4.55
N ARG A 67 29.03 -7.34 4.79
CA ARG A 67 27.75 -6.67 5.06
C ARG A 67 27.03 -6.40 3.74
N GLN A 68 25.77 -6.79 3.68
CA GLN A 68 24.89 -6.54 2.55
C GLN A 68 23.96 -5.37 2.90
N PHE A 69 23.97 -4.34 2.06
CA PHE A 69 23.02 -3.22 2.12
C PHE A 69 21.99 -3.38 1.01
N GLY A 70 20.79 -2.81 1.22
CA GLY A 70 19.69 -2.92 0.26
C GLY A 70 18.81 -4.16 0.45
N HIS A 71 17.95 -4.35 -0.55
CA HIS A 71 16.99 -5.44 -0.59
C HIS A 71 17.61 -6.78 -0.97
N VAL A 72 17.39 -7.79 -0.14
CA VAL A 72 17.75 -9.19 -0.42
C VAL A 72 16.55 -10.06 -0.78
N SER A 73 15.34 -9.52 -0.63
CA SER A 73 14.09 -10.20 -0.96
C SER A 73 14.07 -10.63 -2.43
N ARG A 74 13.53 -11.82 -2.68
CA ARG A 74 13.23 -12.30 -4.05
C ARG A 74 12.11 -11.49 -4.72
N TYR A 75 11.30 -10.77 -3.94
CA TYR A 75 10.18 -9.95 -4.42
C TYR A 75 10.55 -8.47 -4.59
N ARG A 76 11.84 -8.11 -4.44
CA ARG A 76 12.29 -6.71 -4.47
C ARG A 76 12.01 -5.96 -5.79
N LEU A 77 11.70 -6.66 -6.87
CA LEU A 77 11.28 -6.07 -8.15
C LEU A 77 9.76 -6.15 -8.39
N GLU A 78 8.95 -6.46 -7.38
CA GLU A 78 7.49 -6.52 -7.46
C GLU A 78 6.83 -5.30 -6.80
N GLY A 79 5.69 -4.83 -7.32
CA GLY A 79 4.89 -3.77 -6.70
C GLY A 79 5.53 -2.38 -6.77
N THR A 80 5.37 -1.59 -5.70
CA THR A 80 5.87 -0.21 -5.60
C THR A 80 6.83 -0.05 -4.41
N ARG A 81 7.73 0.95 -4.47
CA ARG A 81 8.63 1.33 -3.38
C ARG A 81 8.47 2.79 -3.01
N VAL A 82 8.71 3.11 -1.76
CA VAL A 82 8.69 4.49 -1.24
C VAL A 82 10.11 4.97 -0.97
N MET A 83 10.36 6.23 -1.31
CA MET A 83 11.66 6.90 -1.16
C MET A 83 11.92 7.46 0.25
N PHE A 84 11.73 6.64 1.30
CA PHE A 84 11.84 7.09 2.70
C PHE A 84 13.18 7.75 3.06
N SER A 85 14.28 7.27 2.48
CA SER A 85 15.62 7.78 2.80
C SER A 85 15.88 9.22 2.37
N PHE A 86 15.05 9.75 1.47
CA PHE A 86 15.11 11.11 0.94
C PHE A 86 14.09 12.07 1.58
N LEU A 87 13.29 11.59 2.52
CA LEU A 87 12.38 12.43 3.27
C LEU A 87 13.14 13.06 4.44
N ASP A 88 13.15 14.39 4.49
CA ASP A 88 13.64 15.14 5.64
C ASP A 88 12.53 15.39 6.67
N ALA A 89 12.87 16.02 7.79
CA ALA A 89 11.93 16.26 8.87
C ALA A 89 10.75 17.15 8.45
N ASP A 90 10.97 18.11 7.54
CA ASP A 90 9.94 19.05 7.09
C ASP A 90 8.94 18.33 6.17
N VAL A 91 9.44 17.48 5.26
CA VAL A 91 8.58 16.63 4.42
C VAL A 91 7.78 15.65 5.29
N ILE A 92 8.40 15.03 6.28
CA ILE A 92 7.68 14.13 7.19
C ILE A 92 6.61 14.88 8.01
N ALA A 93 6.92 16.07 8.50
CA ALA A 93 5.97 16.93 9.21
C ALA A 93 4.77 17.30 8.31
N SER A 94 4.98 17.52 7.01
CA SER A 94 3.88 17.79 6.08
C SER A 94 2.89 16.61 5.96
N PHE A 95 3.35 15.36 6.10
CA PHE A 95 2.44 14.21 6.16
C PHE A 95 1.63 14.16 7.45
N THR A 96 2.24 14.56 8.57
CA THR A 96 1.52 14.71 9.85
C THR A 96 0.44 15.79 9.75
N GLU A 97 0.76 16.94 9.15
CA GLU A 97 -0.20 18.01 8.91
C GLU A 97 -1.34 17.54 8.02
N TYR A 98 -1.03 16.93 6.88
CA TYR A 98 -2.04 16.43 5.95
C TYR A 98 -2.95 15.36 6.57
N ARG A 99 -2.40 14.42 7.38
CA ARG A 99 -3.21 13.45 8.12
C ARG A 99 -4.19 14.17 9.06
N LYS A 100 -3.70 15.14 9.84
CA LYS A 100 -4.54 15.90 10.78
C LYS A 100 -5.61 16.72 10.07
N ASP A 101 -5.32 17.23 8.88
CA ASP A 101 -6.29 17.95 8.05
C ASP A 101 -7.38 17.00 7.54
N LEU A 102 -7.02 15.79 7.11
CA LEU A 102 -8.02 14.75 6.77
C LEU A 102 -8.87 14.35 7.98
N GLU A 103 -8.24 14.14 9.14
CA GLU A 103 -8.96 13.89 10.40
C GLU A 103 -9.96 15.01 10.74
N ASN A 104 -9.55 16.26 10.52
CA ASN A 104 -10.40 17.42 10.77
C ASN A 104 -11.47 17.63 9.69
N THR A 105 -11.29 17.09 8.48
CA THR A 105 -12.28 17.20 7.40
C THR A 105 -13.62 16.60 7.81
N ALA A 106 -13.63 15.54 8.62
CA ALA A 106 -14.86 14.96 9.17
C ALA A 106 -15.61 15.87 10.17
N ASN A 107 -14.98 16.95 10.67
CA ASN A 107 -15.68 17.97 11.45
C ASN A 107 -16.32 19.06 10.57
N LEU A 108 -15.95 19.13 9.30
CA LEU A 108 -16.37 20.15 8.33
C LEU A 108 -17.39 19.62 7.33
N VAL A 109 -17.26 18.34 6.98
CA VAL A 109 -18.08 17.64 5.99
C VAL A 109 -18.62 16.37 6.64
N ASP A 110 -19.91 16.10 6.43
CA ASP A 110 -20.54 14.84 6.82
C ASP A 110 -20.02 13.71 5.91
N ILE A 111 -19.06 12.93 6.42
CA ILE A 111 -18.41 11.86 5.65
C ILE A 111 -19.43 10.80 5.25
N GLN A 112 -20.38 10.50 6.14
CA GLN A 112 -21.40 9.48 5.96
C GLN A 112 -22.37 9.85 4.83
N ALA A 113 -22.60 11.14 4.63
CA ALA A 113 -23.40 11.67 3.54
C ALA A 113 -22.65 11.75 2.20
N LEU A 114 -21.34 11.50 2.12
CA LEU A 114 -20.63 11.49 0.82
C LEU A 114 -21.07 10.30 -0.05
N SER A 115 -20.80 10.34 -1.36
CA SER A 115 -20.98 9.15 -2.22
C SER A 115 -20.13 7.97 -1.71
N ARG A 116 -20.54 6.71 -1.94
CA ARG A 116 -19.78 5.53 -1.44
C ARG A 116 -18.33 5.52 -1.93
N ASN A 117 -18.10 5.93 -3.18
CA ASN A 117 -16.77 6.02 -3.74
C ASN A 117 -15.92 7.09 -3.05
N GLU A 118 -16.50 8.25 -2.72
CA GLU A 118 -15.78 9.31 -2.00
C GLU A 118 -15.48 8.91 -0.55
N GLN A 119 -16.43 8.24 0.13
CA GLN A 119 -16.20 7.68 1.47
C GLN A 119 -15.04 6.66 1.46
N LEU A 120 -15.05 5.74 0.49
CA LEU A 120 -14.01 4.74 0.36
C LEU A 120 -12.65 5.39 0.08
N ALA A 121 -12.61 6.39 -0.80
CA ALA A 121 -11.41 7.17 -1.08
C ALA A 121 -10.87 7.87 0.18
N TYR A 122 -11.74 8.51 0.97
CA TYR A 122 -11.38 9.14 2.24
C TYR A 122 -10.71 8.15 3.19
N TRP A 123 -11.33 7.00 3.45
CA TRP A 123 -10.79 6.00 4.38
C TRP A 123 -9.47 5.40 3.91
N ILE A 124 -9.34 5.12 2.61
CA ILE A 124 -8.10 4.59 2.03
C ILE A 124 -6.98 5.63 2.13
N ASN A 125 -7.25 6.89 1.77
CA ASN A 125 -6.24 7.94 1.82
C ASN A 125 -5.80 8.22 3.26
N LEU A 126 -6.73 8.37 4.20
CA LEU A 126 -6.43 8.60 5.61
C LEU A 126 -5.56 7.47 6.19
N HIS A 127 -5.92 6.21 5.90
CA HIS A 127 -5.11 5.05 6.28
C HIS A 127 -3.70 5.11 5.68
N ASN A 128 -3.60 5.33 4.37
CA ASN A 128 -2.32 5.26 3.67
C ASN A 128 -1.38 6.39 4.07
N VAL A 129 -1.88 7.62 4.26
CA VAL A 129 -1.09 8.75 4.78
C VAL A 129 -0.57 8.41 6.17
N ALA A 130 -1.43 7.92 7.07
CA ALA A 130 -1.03 7.53 8.41
C ALA A 130 0.06 6.46 8.41
N MET A 131 -0.03 5.46 7.54
CA MET A 131 1.01 4.44 7.39
C MET A 131 2.32 5.02 6.85
N VAL A 132 2.26 5.87 5.82
CA VAL A 132 3.45 6.52 5.24
C VAL A 132 4.14 7.41 6.28
N GLU A 133 3.38 8.23 6.99
CA GLU A 133 3.89 9.12 8.05
C GLU A 133 4.61 8.31 9.15
N GLN A 134 3.97 7.28 9.71
CA GLN A 134 4.56 6.53 10.82
C GLN A 134 5.77 5.70 10.39
N ILE A 135 5.74 5.11 9.19
CA ILE A 135 6.90 4.40 8.65
C ILE A 135 8.05 5.37 8.37
N ALA A 136 7.78 6.57 7.84
CA ALA A 136 8.80 7.58 7.61
C ALA A 136 9.48 8.03 8.91
N ASN A 137 8.69 8.26 9.97
CA ASN A 137 9.20 8.60 11.31
C ASN A 137 10.06 7.48 11.93
N ALA A 138 9.70 6.22 11.69
CA ALA A 138 10.43 5.06 12.21
C ALA A 138 11.61 4.62 11.33
N TRP A 139 11.77 5.21 10.14
CA TRP A 139 12.85 4.84 9.21
C TRP A 139 14.21 5.34 9.76
N PRO A 140 15.28 4.54 9.74
CA PRO A 140 15.41 3.22 9.09
C PRO A 140 14.84 2.07 9.93
N THR A 141 13.97 1.27 9.31
CA THR A 141 13.45 0.01 9.87
C THR A 141 13.30 -1.03 8.77
N ARG A 142 13.68 -2.28 9.05
CA ARG A 142 13.63 -3.38 8.07
C ARG A 142 12.23 -3.93 7.86
N GLN A 143 11.41 -3.99 8.91
CA GLN A 143 10.08 -4.58 8.87
C GLN A 143 9.09 -3.59 9.51
N PRO A 144 8.16 -3.01 8.74
CA PRO A 144 7.18 -2.06 9.26
C PRO A 144 6.30 -2.61 10.37
N ARG A 145 6.03 -3.93 10.37
CA ARG A 145 5.28 -4.58 11.46
C ARG A 145 5.96 -4.57 12.83
N ASP A 146 7.27 -4.32 12.88
CA ASP A 146 8.02 -4.21 14.14
C ASP A 146 7.91 -2.80 14.76
N ILE A 147 7.32 -1.84 14.03
CA ILE A 147 7.10 -0.49 14.54
C ILE A 147 6.06 -0.55 15.65
N MET A 148 6.40 0.05 16.79
CA MET A 148 5.54 0.15 17.97
C MET A 148 5.28 1.62 18.28
N LEU A 149 4.01 1.98 18.50
CA LEU A 149 3.60 3.27 19.05
C LEU A 149 3.11 3.04 20.47
N ASP A 150 3.77 3.66 21.45
CA ASP A 150 3.47 3.49 22.88
C ASP A 150 3.36 2.02 23.34
N GLY A 151 4.18 1.14 22.75
CA GLY A 151 4.22 -0.30 23.05
C GLY A 151 3.16 -1.14 22.34
N VAL A 152 2.41 -0.57 21.40
CA VAL A 152 1.39 -1.24 20.58
C VAL A 152 1.88 -1.34 19.13
N PRO A 153 1.70 -2.47 18.43
CA PRO A 153 2.04 -2.57 17.01
C PRO A 153 1.36 -1.46 16.20
N LEU A 154 2.08 -0.85 15.26
CA LEU A 154 1.61 0.29 14.46
C LEU A 154 0.21 0.09 13.88
N ASP A 155 -0.06 -1.11 13.35
CA ASP A 155 -1.33 -1.44 12.72
C ASP A 155 -2.52 -1.43 13.71
N GLU A 156 -2.26 -1.67 14.99
CA GLU A 156 -3.26 -1.73 16.06
C GLU A 156 -3.28 -0.48 16.95
N ALA A 157 -2.28 0.39 16.80
CA ALA A 157 -2.14 1.61 17.59
C ALA A 157 -3.18 2.64 17.18
N ARG A 158 -3.89 3.21 18.17
CA ARG A 158 -4.95 4.20 17.97
C ARG A 158 -4.44 5.62 18.08
N PHE A 159 -3.99 6.17 16.96
CA PHE A 159 -3.48 7.54 16.87
C PHE A 159 -4.24 8.42 15.87
N ILE A 160 -5.13 7.84 15.07
CA ILE A 160 -5.98 8.55 14.12
C ILE A 160 -7.27 8.94 14.85
N THR A 161 -7.75 10.17 14.73
CA THR A 161 -9.00 10.60 15.37
C THR A 161 -9.98 11.15 14.35
N VAL A 162 -11.15 10.53 14.20
CA VAL A 162 -12.22 10.99 13.30
C VAL A 162 -13.49 11.17 14.13
N GLU A 163 -14.11 12.35 14.08
CA GLU A 163 -15.32 12.68 14.86
C GLU A 163 -15.17 12.36 16.38
N GLY A 164 -13.97 12.57 16.93
CA GLY A 164 -13.66 12.26 18.32
C GLY A 164 -13.46 10.78 18.65
N VAL A 165 -13.62 9.88 17.68
CA VAL A 165 -13.33 8.44 17.83
C VAL A 165 -11.88 8.17 17.47
N LYS A 166 -11.13 7.57 18.40
CA LYS A 166 -9.76 7.11 18.15
C LYS A 166 -9.76 5.78 17.42
N LEU A 167 -9.07 5.74 16.29
CA LEU A 167 -9.00 4.63 15.35
C LEU A 167 -7.54 4.20 15.14
N SER A 168 -7.36 2.91 14.92
CA SER A 168 -6.11 2.35 14.39
C SER A 168 -6.22 2.14 12.88
N PRO A 169 -5.10 2.01 12.15
CA PRO A 169 -5.12 1.61 10.75
C PRO A 169 -5.95 0.31 10.52
N ARG A 170 -5.83 -0.66 11.43
CA ARG A 170 -6.62 -1.89 11.41
C ARG A 170 -8.12 -1.64 11.64
N ASP A 171 -8.50 -0.76 12.56
CA ASP A 171 -9.91 -0.42 12.80
C ASP A 171 -10.55 0.19 11.53
N ILE A 172 -9.83 1.07 10.80
CA ILE A 172 -10.30 1.64 9.53
C ILE A 172 -10.58 0.54 8.51
N ARG A 173 -9.65 -0.41 8.32
CA ARG A 173 -9.84 -1.50 7.36
C ARG A 173 -10.96 -2.45 7.77
N GLU A 174 -10.85 -3.05 8.94
CA GLU A 174 -11.67 -4.21 9.32
C GLU A 174 -13.04 -3.81 9.86
N LYS A 175 -13.13 -2.70 10.59
CA LYS A 175 -14.36 -2.33 11.32
C LYS A 175 -15.18 -1.25 10.62
N ILE A 176 -14.60 -0.52 9.68
CA ILE A 176 -15.28 0.47 8.85
C ILE A 176 -15.38 -0.07 7.42
N VAL A 177 -14.26 -0.20 6.71
CA VAL A 177 -14.34 -0.48 5.26
C VAL A 177 -14.81 -1.90 4.95
N TYR A 178 -14.20 -2.95 5.50
CA TYR A 178 -14.64 -4.34 5.22
C TYR A 178 -16.02 -4.65 5.80
N ARG A 179 -16.49 -3.83 6.75
CA ARG A 179 -17.85 -3.92 7.28
C ARG A 179 -18.87 -3.39 6.28
N HIS A 180 -18.60 -2.27 5.62
CA HIS A 180 -19.58 -1.58 4.77
C HIS A 180 -19.43 -1.85 3.27
N TRP A 181 -18.23 -2.18 2.80
CA TRP A 181 -17.94 -2.57 1.42
C TRP A 181 -17.71 -4.08 1.32
N LYS A 182 -18.43 -4.75 0.42
CA LYS A 182 -18.46 -6.21 0.33
C LYS A 182 -17.59 -6.77 -0.78
N ASP A 183 -17.24 -5.97 -1.79
CA ASP A 183 -16.27 -6.42 -2.79
C ASP A 183 -14.86 -6.53 -2.16
N PRO A 184 -14.21 -7.72 -2.20
CA PRO A 184 -12.87 -7.89 -1.64
C PRO A 184 -11.80 -7.02 -2.32
N VAL A 185 -12.11 -6.41 -3.48
CA VAL A 185 -11.21 -5.49 -4.19
C VAL A 185 -10.72 -4.33 -3.30
N VAL A 186 -11.50 -3.93 -2.29
CA VAL A 186 -11.12 -2.85 -1.36
C VAL A 186 -9.83 -3.15 -0.58
N MET A 187 -9.46 -4.44 -0.40
CA MET A 187 -8.22 -4.80 0.29
C MET A 187 -6.97 -4.24 -0.38
N TYR A 188 -7.02 -4.06 -1.70
CA TYR A 188 -5.87 -3.60 -2.49
C TYR A 188 -5.62 -2.10 -2.38
N GLY A 189 -6.53 -1.35 -1.75
CA GLY A 189 -6.35 0.07 -1.45
C GLY A 189 -5.45 0.31 -0.24
N PHE A 190 -5.34 -0.67 0.68
CA PHE A 190 -4.68 -0.48 1.96
C PHE A 190 -3.23 -0.97 1.96
N TRP A 191 -2.29 -0.02 1.98
CA TRP A 191 -0.86 -0.32 2.02
C TRP A 191 -0.32 -0.34 3.45
N ARG A 192 0.44 -1.38 3.81
CA ARG A 192 0.98 -1.58 5.17
C ARG A 192 2.50 -1.43 5.28
N GLY A 193 3.18 -0.98 4.23
CA GLY A 193 4.63 -0.81 4.26
C GLY A 193 5.44 -1.99 3.76
N GLU A 194 4.86 -3.16 3.57
CA GLU A 194 5.60 -4.41 3.31
C GLU A 194 5.60 -4.77 1.82
N ILE A 195 6.70 -5.34 1.32
CA ILE A 195 6.79 -5.80 -0.08
C ILE A 195 5.75 -6.89 -0.39
N GLY A 196 5.43 -7.73 0.60
CA GLY A 196 4.50 -8.84 0.45
C GLY A 196 3.02 -8.43 0.36
N GLY A 197 2.67 -7.19 0.76
CA GLY A 197 1.31 -6.68 0.76
C GLY A 197 0.92 -5.95 -0.52
N PRO A 198 -0.36 -5.51 -0.66
CA PRO A 198 -0.80 -4.67 -1.78
C PRO A 198 0.07 -3.44 -1.97
N SER A 199 0.11 -2.88 -3.18
CA SER A 199 0.98 -1.74 -3.48
C SER A 199 0.32 -0.41 -3.17
N LEU A 200 1.12 0.51 -2.64
CA LEU A 200 0.74 1.92 -2.55
C LEU A 200 0.63 2.51 -3.96
N GLN A 201 -0.51 3.12 -4.28
CA GLN A 201 -0.78 3.72 -5.58
C GLN A 201 0.01 5.03 -5.75
N ARG A 202 0.32 5.38 -7.00
CA ARG A 202 1.00 6.66 -7.33
C ARG A 202 0.04 7.84 -7.42
N GLU A 203 -1.26 7.58 -7.33
CA GLU A 203 -2.33 8.56 -7.41
C GLU A 203 -3.14 8.47 -6.12
N ALA A 204 -3.61 9.60 -5.61
CA ALA A 204 -4.54 9.60 -4.49
C ALA A 204 -5.91 9.05 -4.94
N PHE A 205 -6.62 8.39 -4.03
CA PHE A 205 -7.98 7.92 -4.32
C PHE A 205 -8.96 9.10 -4.27
N ASN A 206 -9.97 9.11 -5.13
CA ASN A 206 -11.12 10.02 -5.10
C ASN A 206 -12.36 9.32 -5.68
N ALA A 207 -13.53 9.95 -5.59
CA ALA A 207 -14.78 9.40 -6.12
C ALA A 207 -14.69 8.87 -7.56
N ASP A 208 -13.92 9.55 -8.41
CA ASP A 208 -13.88 9.31 -9.86
C ASP A 208 -12.89 8.19 -10.24
N ASN A 209 -11.86 7.93 -9.42
CA ASN A 209 -10.79 6.99 -9.73
C ASN A 209 -10.73 5.75 -8.83
N VAL A 210 -11.43 5.73 -7.68
CA VAL A 210 -11.26 4.71 -6.65
C VAL A 210 -11.45 3.28 -7.16
N ALA A 211 -12.54 3.02 -7.89
CA ALA A 211 -12.83 1.71 -8.46
C ALA A 211 -11.71 1.26 -9.41
N ARG A 212 -11.25 2.15 -10.30
CA ARG A 212 -10.19 1.88 -11.27
C ARG A 212 -8.86 1.58 -10.59
N LEU A 213 -8.48 2.38 -9.58
CA LEU A 213 -7.22 2.19 -8.86
C LEU A 213 -7.23 0.90 -8.04
N LEU A 214 -8.37 0.53 -7.45
CA LEU A 214 -8.53 -0.74 -6.74
C LEU A 214 -8.43 -1.95 -7.70
N VAL A 215 -9.08 -1.90 -8.86
CA VAL A 215 -8.98 -2.95 -9.90
C VAL A 215 -7.55 -3.07 -10.42
N ARG A 216 -6.86 -1.94 -10.64
CA ARG A 216 -5.45 -1.93 -11.03
C ARG A 216 -4.57 -2.57 -9.96
N GLY A 217 -4.74 -2.19 -8.69
CA GLY A 217 -4.04 -2.75 -7.55
C GLY A 217 -4.28 -4.26 -7.39
N ALA A 218 -5.52 -4.71 -7.62
CA ALA A 218 -5.90 -6.12 -7.63
C ALA A 218 -5.15 -6.89 -8.72
N GLY A 219 -5.18 -6.41 -9.96
CA GLY A 219 -4.45 -7.01 -11.08
C GLY A 219 -2.94 -7.08 -10.82
N ASP A 220 -2.34 -5.98 -10.34
CA ASP A 220 -0.91 -5.92 -10.04
C ASP A 220 -0.52 -6.88 -8.90
N PHE A 221 -1.39 -7.06 -7.91
CA PHE A 221 -1.12 -7.95 -6.78
C PHE A 221 -1.34 -9.43 -7.15
N VAL A 222 -2.52 -9.77 -7.65
CA VAL A 222 -2.92 -11.15 -8.02
C VAL A 222 -1.94 -11.76 -9.01
N ASN A 223 -1.48 -11.00 -10.01
CA ASN A 223 -0.60 -11.50 -11.06
C ASN A 223 0.89 -11.51 -10.67
N SER A 224 1.23 -11.10 -9.44
CA SER A 224 2.62 -11.07 -8.95
C SER A 224 2.95 -12.25 -8.05
N LEU A 225 4.25 -12.55 -7.90
CA LEU A 225 4.72 -13.65 -7.04
C LEU A 225 4.37 -13.49 -5.56
N ARG A 226 4.14 -12.24 -5.11
CA ARG A 226 3.69 -11.93 -3.74
C ARG A 226 2.19 -12.19 -3.54
N GLY A 227 1.40 -12.24 -4.62
CA GLY A 227 -0.04 -12.49 -4.57
C GLY A 227 -0.39 -13.96 -4.79
N THR A 228 0.16 -14.56 -5.86
CA THR A 228 -0.08 -15.96 -6.22
C THR A 228 1.18 -16.62 -6.76
N GLN A 229 1.46 -17.85 -6.33
CA GLN A 229 2.50 -18.70 -6.91
C GLN A 229 2.09 -20.17 -6.85
N GLU A 230 2.78 -21.01 -7.60
CA GLU A 230 2.57 -22.45 -7.59
C GLU A 230 3.74 -23.13 -6.88
N GLN A 231 3.42 -24.12 -6.05
CA GLN A 231 4.40 -24.99 -5.43
C GLN A 231 3.87 -26.41 -5.36
N SER A 232 4.49 -27.32 -6.11
CA SER A 232 4.19 -28.75 -6.10
C SER A 232 2.72 -29.08 -6.42
N GLY A 233 2.10 -28.34 -7.33
CA GLY A 233 0.70 -28.49 -7.73
C GLY A 233 -0.31 -27.80 -6.81
N THR A 234 0.15 -27.14 -5.75
CA THR A 234 -0.69 -26.36 -4.83
C THR A 234 -0.60 -24.87 -5.16
N LEU A 235 -1.76 -24.19 -5.15
CA LEU A 235 -1.82 -22.73 -5.24
C LEU A 235 -1.37 -22.15 -3.89
N GLN A 236 -0.22 -21.47 -3.88
CA GLN A 236 0.20 -20.66 -2.73
C GLN A 236 -0.25 -19.22 -2.95
N VAL A 237 -0.86 -18.63 -1.93
CA VAL A 237 -1.39 -17.27 -1.96
C VAL A 237 -0.82 -16.43 -0.82
N SER A 238 -0.96 -15.11 -0.94
CA SER A 238 -0.54 -14.17 0.11
C SER A 238 -1.19 -14.48 1.46
N GLU A 239 -0.44 -14.32 2.55
CA GLU A 239 -0.96 -14.36 3.93
C GLU A 239 -2.08 -13.32 4.16
N HIS A 240 -2.11 -12.22 3.39
CA HIS A 240 -3.16 -11.20 3.49
C HIS A 240 -4.54 -11.73 3.13
N TYR A 241 -4.66 -12.75 2.27
CA TYR A 241 -5.96 -13.36 2.00
C TYR A 241 -6.51 -14.10 3.22
N ARG A 242 -5.65 -14.70 4.05
CA ARG A 242 -6.05 -15.32 5.33
C ARG A 242 -6.54 -14.26 6.33
N GLU A 243 -5.90 -13.10 6.37
CA GLU A 243 -6.35 -11.97 7.21
C GLU A 243 -7.72 -11.45 6.74
N ALA A 244 -7.95 -11.40 5.43
CA ALA A 244 -9.19 -10.92 4.81
C ALA A 244 -10.34 -11.96 4.81
N ALA A 245 -10.02 -13.25 4.96
CA ALA A 245 -10.98 -14.35 4.86
C ALA A 245 -12.24 -14.21 5.73
N PRO A 246 -12.17 -13.77 7.00
CA PRO A 246 -13.36 -13.62 7.85
C PRO A 246 -14.41 -12.64 7.31
N PHE A 247 -14.02 -11.74 6.41
CA PHE A 247 -14.89 -10.70 5.86
C PHE A 247 -15.40 -11.04 4.46
N PHE A 248 -14.57 -11.71 3.66
CA PHE A 248 -14.76 -11.80 2.21
C PHE A 248 -14.80 -13.22 1.66
N PHE A 249 -14.22 -14.20 2.36
CA PHE A 249 -14.06 -15.56 1.84
C PHE A 249 -14.55 -16.63 2.84
N PRO A 250 -15.87 -16.75 3.09
CA PRO A 250 -16.45 -17.77 3.96
C PRO A 250 -16.05 -19.21 3.57
N ASP A 251 -16.07 -19.53 2.29
CA ASP A 251 -15.43 -20.73 1.72
C ASP A 251 -14.08 -20.31 1.13
N PHE A 252 -13.05 -20.35 1.98
CA PHE A 252 -11.75 -19.74 1.66
C PHE A 252 -11.19 -20.17 0.30
N GLU A 253 -11.20 -21.46 -0.02
CA GLU A 253 -10.66 -21.92 -1.31
C GLU A 253 -11.53 -21.46 -2.48
N LYS A 254 -12.84 -21.72 -2.41
CA LYS A 254 -13.75 -21.46 -3.53
C LYS A 254 -13.86 -19.96 -3.81
N ASP A 255 -14.12 -19.17 -2.77
CA ASP A 255 -14.39 -17.74 -2.89
C ASP A 255 -13.11 -16.99 -3.29
N LEU A 256 -11.96 -17.36 -2.71
CA LEU A 256 -10.68 -16.76 -3.09
C LEU A 256 -10.33 -17.07 -4.54
N ARG A 257 -10.48 -18.32 -5.00
CA ARG A 257 -10.17 -18.66 -6.40
C ARG A 257 -11.08 -17.94 -7.38
N ALA A 258 -12.36 -17.79 -7.06
CA ALA A 258 -13.29 -16.99 -7.85
C ALA A 258 -12.86 -15.52 -7.91
N HIS A 259 -12.44 -14.95 -6.78
CA HIS A 259 -11.90 -13.58 -6.72
C HIS A 259 -10.62 -13.41 -7.52
N LEU A 260 -9.63 -14.31 -7.36
CA LEU A 260 -8.37 -14.29 -8.11
C LEU A 260 -8.62 -14.36 -9.62
N ALA A 261 -9.58 -15.18 -10.07
CA ALA A 261 -9.91 -15.33 -11.48
C ALA A 261 -10.44 -14.03 -12.12
N ARG A 262 -11.06 -13.12 -11.36
CA ARG A 262 -11.52 -11.81 -11.87
C ARG A 262 -10.38 -10.91 -12.36
N PHE A 263 -9.20 -11.07 -11.77
CA PHE A 263 -8.04 -10.19 -11.99
C PHE A 263 -6.84 -10.93 -12.62
N ALA A 264 -6.98 -12.23 -12.88
CA ALA A 264 -5.90 -13.06 -13.40
C ALA A 264 -5.59 -12.73 -14.87
N ASP A 265 -4.31 -12.50 -15.16
CA ASP A 265 -3.79 -12.49 -16.53
C ASP A 265 -3.69 -13.92 -17.08
N GLU A 266 -3.24 -14.07 -18.33
CA GLU A 266 -3.14 -15.37 -18.99
C GLU A 266 -2.27 -16.36 -18.19
N LYS A 267 -1.10 -15.89 -17.70
CA LYS A 267 -0.17 -16.74 -16.93
C LYS A 267 -0.79 -17.18 -15.61
N THR A 268 -1.47 -16.27 -14.92
CA THR A 268 -2.10 -16.52 -13.63
C THR A 268 -3.34 -17.38 -13.79
N SER A 269 -4.11 -17.22 -14.87
CA SER A 269 -5.26 -18.08 -15.20
C SER A 269 -4.82 -19.52 -15.48
N ALA A 270 -3.72 -19.70 -16.22
CA ALA A 270 -3.13 -21.01 -16.44
C ALA A 270 -2.65 -21.65 -15.12
N LEU A 271 -2.05 -20.86 -14.24
CA LEU A 271 -1.65 -21.29 -12.89
C LEU A 271 -2.85 -21.70 -12.04
N LEU A 272 -3.92 -20.91 -12.01
CA LEU A 272 -5.14 -21.25 -11.27
C LEU A 272 -5.80 -22.54 -11.79
N SER A 273 -5.65 -22.83 -13.09
CA SER A 273 -6.19 -24.05 -13.72
C SER A 273 -5.34 -25.28 -13.45
N SER A 274 -4.01 -25.14 -13.30
CA SER A 274 -3.08 -26.25 -13.08
C SER A 274 -2.91 -26.63 -11.59
N THR A 275 -3.31 -25.74 -10.68
CA THR A 275 -3.16 -25.91 -9.23
C THR A 275 -4.44 -26.37 -8.54
N ARG A 276 -4.32 -26.87 -7.32
CA ARG A 276 -5.44 -27.16 -6.41
C ARG A 276 -5.25 -26.44 -5.07
N GLY A 277 -6.30 -26.36 -4.25
CA GLY A 277 -6.25 -25.67 -2.97
C GLY A 277 -6.11 -24.16 -3.11
N ALA A 278 -5.94 -23.51 -1.96
CA ALA A 278 -5.37 -22.17 -1.81
C ALA A 278 -4.67 -22.12 -0.44
N ASP A 279 -3.34 -22.16 -0.42
CA ASP A 279 -2.52 -22.20 0.79
C ASP A 279 -1.91 -20.82 1.10
N PRO A 280 -2.34 -20.12 2.17
CA PRO A 280 -1.94 -18.75 2.46
C PRO A 280 -0.60 -18.70 3.20
N VAL A 281 0.49 -18.98 2.48
CA VAL A 281 1.86 -19.08 3.01
C VAL A 281 2.84 -18.07 2.40
N VAL A 282 2.43 -17.31 1.38
CA VAL A 282 3.31 -16.33 0.75
C VAL A 282 3.36 -15.06 1.60
N GLY A 283 4.50 -14.83 2.25
CA GLY A 283 4.73 -13.63 3.06
C GLY A 283 6.12 -13.04 2.79
N GLU A 284 6.17 -11.71 2.70
CA GLU A 284 7.41 -10.92 2.68
C GLU A 284 7.23 -9.69 3.56
N ARG A 285 8.04 -9.60 4.60
CA ARG A 285 7.90 -8.61 5.69
C ARG A 285 8.87 -7.46 5.54
N ASP A 286 9.87 -7.60 4.67
CA ASP A 286 10.80 -6.52 4.36
C ASP A 286 10.02 -5.28 3.87
N ILE A 287 10.44 -4.11 4.33
CA ILE A 287 9.88 -2.81 4.00
C ILE A 287 9.87 -2.56 2.48
N ALA A 288 8.81 -1.98 1.95
CA ALA A 288 8.68 -1.57 0.56
C ALA A 288 9.35 -0.20 0.32
N ASP A 289 10.65 -0.10 0.61
CA ASP A 289 11.48 1.09 0.33
C ASP A 289 12.55 0.81 -0.74
N LEU A 290 13.38 1.80 -1.08
CA LEU A 290 14.48 1.59 -2.01
C LEU A 290 15.76 0.96 -1.39
N GLU A 291 15.93 0.98 -0.07
CA GLU A 291 17.21 0.67 0.61
C GLU A 291 17.18 -0.54 1.56
N GLY A 292 16.07 -1.28 1.63
CA GLY A 292 15.93 -2.42 2.53
C GLY A 292 15.86 -2.03 3.99
N GLY A 293 15.35 -0.82 4.30
CA GLY A 293 15.20 -0.36 5.68
C GLY A 293 16.51 -0.09 6.39
N SER A 294 17.57 0.19 5.64
CA SER A 294 18.91 0.44 6.17
C SER A 294 19.53 1.63 5.47
N ARG A 295 20.24 2.48 6.21
CA ARG A 295 20.98 3.61 5.63
C ARG A 295 22.39 3.12 5.29
N GLU A 296 22.71 2.99 3.99
CA GLU A 296 24.04 2.59 3.54
C GLU A 296 25.07 3.71 3.86
N PRO A 297 26.15 3.42 4.61
CA PRO A 297 27.16 4.42 4.90
C PRO A 297 27.85 4.89 3.62
N THR A 298 27.83 6.20 3.39
CA THR A 298 28.54 6.80 2.25
C THR A 298 29.92 7.27 2.69
N TYR A 299 30.98 6.65 2.19
CA TYR A 299 32.37 6.93 2.61
C TYR A 299 33.11 7.95 1.73
N GLN A 300 32.46 8.53 0.71
CA GLN A 300 33.09 9.53 -0.17
C GLN A 300 32.14 10.69 -0.49
N ASN A 301 32.43 11.87 0.06
CA ASN A 301 31.76 13.12 -0.29
C ASN A 301 32.51 13.76 -1.46
N ILE A 302 31.82 14.06 -2.56
CA ILE A 302 32.38 14.89 -3.64
C ILE A 302 32.01 16.34 -3.32
N THR A 303 33.02 17.12 -2.93
CA THR A 303 32.88 18.56 -2.75
C THR A 303 33.47 19.26 -3.96
N SER A 304 32.69 20.14 -4.60
CA SER A 304 33.18 21.09 -5.60
C SER A 304 33.04 22.49 -5.01
N GLY A 305 34.14 23.23 -4.93
CA GLY A 305 34.14 24.60 -4.38
C GLY A 305 33.72 24.71 -2.89
N GLY A 306 33.92 23.67 -2.09
CA GLY A 306 33.50 23.65 -0.66
C GLY A 306 32.02 23.37 -0.45
N ILE A 307 31.25 23.16 -1.52
CA ILE A 307 29.83 22.80 -1.48
C ILE A 307 29.71 21.33 -1.87
N SER A 308 28.94 20.56 -1.09
CA SER A 308 28.59 19.18 -1.48
C SER A 308 27.75 19.23 -2.76
N THR A 309 28.27 18.70 -3.86
CA THR A 309 27.69 18.91 -5.21
C THR A 309 26.82 17.74 -5.68
N SER A 310 26.72 16.66 -4.91
CA SER A 310 25.96 15.47 -5.31
C SER A 310 24.98 14.99 -4.25
N PHE A 311 23.72 14.86 -4.63
CA PHE A 311 22.77 13.91 -4.04
C PHE A 311 23.24 12.50 -4.45
N ARG A 312 23.96 11.81 -3.55
CA ARG A 312 24.53 10.51 -3.92
C ARG A 312 23.52 9.41 -3.63
N ILE A 313 23.04 8.76 -4.69
CA ILE A 313 22.27 7.52 -4.63
C ILE A 313 23.16 6.42 -4.02
N PRO A 314 22.75 5.75 -2.93
CA PRO A 314 23.46 4.60 -2.36
C PRO A 314 23.73 3.50 -3.40
N GLN A 315 24.82 2.74 -3.27
CA GLN A 315 25.18 1.72 -4.27
C GLN A 315 24.12 0.62 -4.35
N SER A 316 23.59 0.21 -3.20
CA SER A 316 22.50 -0.76 -3.11
C SER A 316 21.22 -0.28 -3.81
N MET A 317 20.86 1.00 -3.64
CA MET A 317 19.75 1.62 -4.36
C MET A 317 20.02 1.68 -5.86
N ALA A 318 21.21 2.10 -6.29
CA ALA A 318 21.58 2.16 -7.70
C ALA A 318 21.53 0.76 -8.36
N ALA A 319 21.97 -0.28 -7.64
CA ALA A 319 21.86 -1.66 -8.10
C ALA A 319 20.39 -2.08 -8.28
N LEU A 320 19.52 -1.79 -7.31
CA LEU A 320 18.08 -2.08 -7.41
C LEU A 320 17.43 -1.35 -8.61
N LEU A 321 17.76 -0.07 -8.81
CA LEU A 321 17.25 0.71 -9.94
C LEU A 321 17.77 0.18 -11.29
N LYS A 322 18.99 -0.36 -11.34
CA LYS A 322 19.53 -1.03 -12.53
C LYS A 322 18.86 -2.38 -12.80
N GLU A 323 18.58 -3.17 -11.77
CA GLU A 323 17.79 -4.40 -11.90
C GLU A 323 16.39 -4.09 -12.41
N ARG A 324 15.75 -3.05 -11.87
CA ARG A 324 14.47 -2.54 -12.35
C ARG A 324 14.56 -2.16 -13.83
N GLU A 325 15.55 -1.38 -14.24
CA GLU A 325 15.72 -1.01 -15.65
C GLU A 325 15.86 -2.24 -16.56
N THR A 326 16.66 -3.22 -16.15
CA THR A 326 16.82 -4.50 -16.87
C THR A 326 15.49 -5.22 -17.03
N LYS A 327 14.67 -5.26 -15.98
CA LYS A 327 13.30 -5.81 -16.03
C LYS A 327 12.43 -5.07 -17.04
N PHE A 328 12.48 -3.74 -17.07
CA PHE A 328 11.71 -2.96 -18.05
C PHE A 328 12.15 -3.23 -19.49
N GLN A 329 13.46 -3.36 -19.75
CA GLN A 329 13.97 -3.74 -21.06
C GLN A 329 13.48 -5.13 -21.49
N GLU A 330 13.41 -6.08 -20.55
CA GLU A 330 12.86 -7.42 -20.81
C GLU A 330 11.36 -7.36 -21.15
N ILE A 331 10.58 -6.58 -20.40
CA ILE A 331 9.14 -6.35 -20.67
C ILE A 331 8.94 -5.78 -22.08
N ILE A 332 9.73 -4.77 -22.45
CA ILE A 332 9.69 -4.16 -23.78
C ILE A 332 10.04 -5.19 -24.86
N ARG A 333 11.09 -6.00 -24.63
CA ARG A 333 11.51 -7.07 -25.56
C ARG A 333 10.43 -8.14 -25.76
N GLN A 334 9.67 -8.46 -24.72
CA GLN A 334 8.53 -9.39 -24.78
C GLN A 334 7.28 -8.78 -25.44
N GLY A 335 7.33 -7.53 -25.92
CA GLY A 335 6.18 -6.86 -26.51
C GLY A 335 5.08 -6.52 -25.51
N ARG A 336 5.34 -6.65 -24.21
CA ARG A 336 4.42 -6.29 -23.12
C ARG A 336 4.46 -4.77 -22.93
N THR A 337 4.08 -4.04 -23.97
CA THR A 337 3.96 -2.58 -23.92
C THR A 337 2.82 -2.21 -22.97
N GLY A 338 2.99 -1.12 -22.22
CA GLY A 338 2.13 -0.78 -21.08
C GLY A 338 0.65 -0.75 -21.44
N THR A 339 -0.20 -1.07 -20.47
CA THR A 339 -1.66 -0.95 -20.61
C THR A 339 -2.00 0.52 -20.90
N VAL A 340 -2.58 0.80 -22.06
CA VAL A 340 -3.22 2.10 -22.34
C VAL A 340 -4.54 2.09 -21.59
N THR A 341 -4.57 2.73 -20.42
CA THR A 341 -5.82 3.00 -19.72
C THR A 341 -6.49 4.17 -20.41
N ILE A 342 -7.49 3.90 -21.24
CA ILE A 342 -8.39 4.94 -21.75
C ILE A 342 -9.28 5.35 -20.57
N SER A 343 -8.99 6.48 -19.97
CA SER A 343 -9.97 7.16 -19.12
C SER A 343 -10.98 7.79 -20.05
N ASN A 344 -12.24 7.36 -19.98
CA ASN A 344 -13.33 8.20 -20.48
C ASN A 344 -13.18 9.55 -19.77
N ILE A 345 -12.88 10.58 -20.54
CA ILE A 345 -12.89 11.97 -20.06
C ILE A 345 -14.37 12.28 -19.89
N ALA A 346 -14.79 12.68 -18.69
CA ALA A 346 -16.16 13.13 -18.45
C ALA A 346 -16.50 14.22 -19.47
N LEU A 347 -17.51 13.94 -20.31
CA LEU A 347 -18.11 14.95 -21.16
C LEU A 347 -18.82 15.99 -20.28
N PRO A 348 -18.94 17.26 -20.71
CA PRO A 348 -19.49 18.35 -19.89
C PRO A 348 -20.96 18.16 -19.45
N ASP A 349 -21.62 17.07 -19.84
CA ASP A 349 -23.02 16.77 -19.60
C ASP A 349 -23.28 15.74 -18.47
N GLY A 350 -22.28 15.44 -17.64
CA GLY A 350 -22.51 14.95 -16.26
C GLY A 350 -23.13 13.56 -16.13
N THR A 351 -23.01 12.70 -17.13
CA THR A 351 -23.57 11.33 -17.08
C THR A 351 -22.50 10.26 -17.26
N GLU A 352 -21.50 10.21 -16.38
CA GLU A 352 -20.76 8.97 -16.10
C GLU A 352 -20.44 8.89 -14.60
N GLU A 353 -21.34 8.31 -13.81
CA GLU A 353 -20.97 7.77 -12.50
C GLU A 353 -20.00 6.60 -12.73
N GLY A 354 -18.74 6.77 -12.31
CA GLY A 354 -17.80 5.66 -12.30
C GLY A 354 -18.38 4.50 -11.49
N ALA A 355 -18.16 3.26 -11.95
CA ALA A 355 -18.72 2.07 -11.31
C ALA A 355 -18.56 2.15 -9.78
N GLU A 356 -19.69 2.21 -9.08
CA GLU A 356 -19.72 2.31 -7.63
C GLU A 356 -19.16 1.03 -7.01
N VAL A 357 -18.24 1.18 -6.06
CA VAL A 357 -17.69 0.04 -5.32
C VAL A 357 -18.69 -0.32 -4.22
N GLU A 358 -19.30 -1.50 -4.33
CA GLU A 358 -20.29 -2.01 -3.36
C GLU A 358 -19.66 -2.56 -2.08
#